data_AF-A0A1I4M1I0-F1
#
_entry.id   AF-A0A1I4M1I0-F1
#
_cell.length_a   1.000
_cell.length_b   1.000
_cell.length_c   1.000
_cell.angle_alpha   90.00
_cell.angle_beta   90.00
_cell.angle_gamma   90.00
#
_symmetry.space_group_name_H-M   'P 1'
#
loop_
_entity.id
_entity.type
_entity.pdbx_description
1 polymer ?
#
loop_
_entity_poly.entity_id
_entity_poly.type
_entity_poly.pdbx_seq_one_letter_code
_entity_poly.pdbx_strand_id
1 'polypeptide(L)'
;MNFSTSAVAKTTLLAATLLAASSAFAAPPPPPVWTDVGPASGFMIDGNVITYSPSPALEVKYYDGNIANQSAANIMAVINTQFGLTGLNALTAVVSQCDNPTSACTNGSGALASTPYSNSFTSNGSYDYLAVHFGQGELLFHWSAPLAAGTTFSIGGLPHGLSNYRAYESPTAPVPEPGTYAMLLGGLGLLGMISRRRSAAKK
;
A
#
# COMPACT_ATOMS: atom_id res chain seq x y z
N MET A 1 -7.11 57.17 87.94
CA MET A 1 -8.21 56.87 87.00
C MET A 1 -7.60 56.63 85.63
N ASN A 2 -7.80 55.43 85.06
CA ASN A 2 -8.06 55.16 83.63
C ASN A 2 -7.00 55.61 82.59
N PHE A 3 -6.48 54.83 81.63
CA PHE A 3 -6.79 53.51 81.06
C PHE A 3 -5.51 52.94 80.39
N SER A 4 -5.45 51.62 80.29
CA SER A 4 -4.52 50.84 79.45
C SER A 4 -5.03 50.75 78.02
N THR A 5 -4.16 50.81 76.99
CA THR A 5 -4.44 50.22 75.66
C THR A 5 -3.16 49.89 74.87
N SER A 6 -2.98 48.60 74.60
CA SER A 6 -2.09 48.00 73.59
C SER A 6 -2.60 48.23 72.17
N ALA A 7 -1.70 48.29 71.17
CA ALA A 7 -1.99 47.85 69.80
C ALA A 7 -0.71 47.48 69.02
N VAL A 8 -0.41 46.18 68.91
CA VAL A 8 -0.45 45.35 67.68
C VAL A 8 0.58 45.71 66.59
N ALA A 9 1.65 44.91 66.52
CA ALA A 9 2.56 44.82 65.38
C ALA A 9 1.84 44.10 64.21
N LYS A 10 1.79 44.74 63.04
CA LYS A 10 1.29 44.13 61.79
C LYS A 10 2.45 43.49 61.04
N THR A 11 2.56 42.17 61.12
CA THR A 11 3.44 41.38 60.27
C THR A 11 2.72 41.09 58.96
N THR A 12 3.07 41.80 57.90
CA THR A 12 2.53 41.57 56.56
C THR A 12 3.31 40.42 55.92
N LEU A 13 2.72 39.23 55.84
CA LEU A 13 3.27 38.08 55.14
C LEU A 13 2.94 38.22 53.65
N LEU A 14 3.93 38.53 52.80
CA LEU A 14 3.78 38.44 51.34
C LEU A 14 3.95 36.97 50.91
N ALA A 15 2.85 36.32 50.56
CA ALA A 15 2.88 35.01 49.91
C ALA A 15 3.13 35.21 48.40
N ALA A 16 4.34 34.93 47.95
CA ALA A 16 4.67 34.88 46.53
C ALA A 16 4.31 33.48 45.98
N THR A 17 3.14 33.36 45.36
CA THR A 17 2.78 32.18 44.56
C THR A 17 3.53 32.22 43.22
N LEU A 18 4.57 31.40 43.07
CA LEU A 18 5.16 31.09 41.76
C LEU A 18 4.21 30.16 41.00
N LEU A 19 3.53 30.71 39.99
CA LEU A 19 2.77 29.92 39.02
C LEU A 19 3.76 29.39 37.96
N ALA A 20 4.23 28.16 38.13
CA ALA A 20 5.03 27.49 37.11
C ALA A 20 4.12 27.12 35.93
N ALA A 21 4.21 27.87 34.83
CA ALA A 21 3.57 27.52 33.58
C ALA A 21 4.34 26.35 32.93
N SER A 22 3.91 25.12 33.18
CA SER A 22 4.37 23.96 32.42
C SER A 22 3.71 23.98 31.05
N SER A 23 4.43 24.44 30.03
CA SER A 23 4.03 24.24 28.63
C SER A 23 4.06 22.74 28.35
N ALA A 24 2.91 22.08 28.37
CA ALA A 24 2.78 20.72 27.88
C ALA A 24 3.02 20.74 26.37
N PHE A 25 4.24 20.39 25.95
CA PHE A 25 4.48 20.08 24.54
C PHE A 25 3.64 18.84 24.23
N ALA A 26 2.65 18.99 23.34
CA ALA A 26 1.93 17.84 22.80
C ALA A 26 2.98 16.87 22.24
N ALA A 27 2.88 15.59 22.62
CA ALA A 27 3.75 14.58 22.04
C ALA A 27 3.61 14.63 20.51
N PRO A 28 4.71 14.45 19.74
CA PRO A 28 4.61 14.41 18.29
C PRO A 28 3.62 13.31 17.88
N PRO A 29 2.87 13.50 16.78
CA PRO A 29 2.00 12.45 16.29
C PRO A 29 2.80 11.17 16.02
N PRO A 30 2.20 9.98 16.21
CA PRO A 30 2.88 8.73 15.92
C PRO A 30 3.35 8.70 14.47
N PRO A 31 4.47 8.00 14.17
CA PRO A 31 4.92 7.85 12.80
C PRO A 31 3.87 7.04 12.01
N PRO A 32 3.75 7.29 10.70
CA PRO A 32 2.83 6.56 9.85
C PRO A 32 3.19 5.07 9.73
N VAL A 33 2.18 4.22 9.60
CA VAL A 33 2.26 2.77 9.69
C VAL A 33 1.49 2.10 8.55
N TRP A 34 2.02 0.97 8.07
CA TRP A 34 1.30 0.07 7.18
C TRP A 34 0.41 -0.89 7.97
N THR A 35 -0.86 -0.96 7.61
CA THR A 35 -1.86 -1.81 8.25
C THR A 35 -2.55 -2.70 7.23
N ASP A 36 -2.71 -3.98 7.54
CA ASP A 36 -3.52 -4.90 6.74
C ASP A 36 -5.00 -4.64 7.03
N VAL A 37 -5.74 -4.19 6.00
CA VAL A 37 -7.15 -3.79 6.10
C VAL A 37 -8.09 -4.73 5.32
N GLY A 38 -7.55 -5.76 4.67
CA GLY A 38 -8.28 -6.80 3.95
C GLY A 38 -7.52 -8.14 4.00
N PRO A 39 -8.11 -9.28 3.58
CA PRO A 39 -9.04 -9.41 2.46
C PRO A 39 -10.48 -9.08 2.85
N ALA A 40 -11.11 -8.14 2.15
CA ALA A 40 -12.51 -7.84 2.39
C ALA A 40 -13.12 -7.11 1.21
N SER A 41 -14.40 -7.37 0.93
CA SER A 41 -15.20 -6.59 -0.03
C SER A 41 -15.42 -5.13 0.40
N GLY A 42 -14.82 -4.72 1.52
CA GLY A 42 -14.75 -3.37 2.04
C GLY A 42 -14.08 -3.33 3.42
N PHE A 43 -13.60 -2.16 3.83
CA PHE A 43 -12.89 -1.95 5.09
C PHE A 43 -13.08 -0.51 5.60
N MET A 44 -12.63 -0.20 6.81
CA MET A 44 -12.80 1.14 7.40
C MET A 44 -11.49 1.94 7.34
N ILE A 45 -11.58 3.20 6.89
CA ILE A 45 -10.51 4.20 7.03
C ILE A 45 -11.13 5.48 7.57
N ASP A 46 -10.60 6.01 8.68
CA ASP A 46 -11.04 7.26 9.30
C ASP A 46 -12.57 7.34 9.49
N GLY A 47 -13.20 6.22 9.87
CA GLY A 47 -14.65 6.15 10.07
C GLY A 47 -15.49 6.04 8.79
N ASN A 48 -14.87 5.99 7.60
CA ASN A 48 -15.55 5.79 6.33
C ASN A 48 -15.48 4.32 5.90
N VAL A 49 -16.60 3.80 5.38
CA VAL A 49 -16.67 2.47 4.77
C VAL A 49 -16.12 2.56 3.35
N ILE A 50 -14.94 1.99 3.15
CA ILE A 50 -14.33 1.85 1.84
C ILE A 50 -14.93 0.64 1.14
N THR A 51 -15.40 0.85 -0.08
CA THR A 51 -15.87 -0.22 -0.97
C THR A 51 -15.09 -0.15 -2.28
N TYR A 52 -14.89 -1.30 -2.92
CA TYR A 52 -14.20 -1.34 -4.20
C TYR A 52 -14.65 -2.51 -5.07
N SER A 53 -14.33 -2.43 -6.36
CA SER A 53 -14.54 -3.47 -7.35
C SER A 53 -13.39 -3.42 -8.37
N PRO A 54 -12.88 -4.55 -8.88
CA PRO A 54 -13.28 -5.92 -8.57
C PRO A 54 -12.92 -6.33 -7.14
N SER A 55 -13.85 -7.01 -6.49
CA SER A 55 -13.72 -7.49 -5.13
C SER A 55 -14.12 -8.98 -5.08
N PRO A 56 -13.54 -9.79 -4.17
CA PRO A 56 -12.52 -9.40 -3.19
C PRO A 56 -11.11 -9.34 -3.80
N ALA A 57 -10.25 -8.52 -3.20
CA ALA A 57 -8.80 -8.66 -3.37
C ALA A 57 -8.29 -9.73 -2.38
N LEU A 58 -7.18 -10.38 -2.70
CA LEU A 58 -6.52 -11.34 -1.82
C LEU A 58 -5.94 -10.66 -0.57
N GLU A 59 -5.41 -9.45 -0.73
CA GLU A 59 -4.84 -8.65 0.36
C GLU A 59 -5.01 -7.17 0.05
N VAL A 60 -5.24 -6.37 1.10
CA VAL A 60 -5.28 -4.91 0.99
C VAL A 60 -4.49 -4.30 2.14
N LYS A 61 -3.54 -3.44 1.81
CA LYS A 61 -2.71 -2.71 2.76
C LYS A 61 -3.02 -1.22 2.70
N TYR A 62 -3.09 -0.58 3.86
CA TYR A 62 -3.29 0.85 4.00
C TYR A 62 -2.09 1.48 4.70
N TYR A 63 -1.64 2.62 4.20
CA TYR A 63 -0.65 3.48 4.83
C TYR A 63 -1.31 4.80 5.20
N ASP A 64 -1.24 5.17 6.48
CA ASP A 64 -1.84 6.37 7.06
C ASP A 64 -0.93 7.62 6.96
N GLY A 65 0.06 7.58 6.06
CA GLY A 65 0.99 8.67 5.83
C GLY A 65 1.24 8.97 4.36
N ASN A 66 1.94 10.08 4.12
CA ASN A 66 2.23 10.50 2.76
C ASN A 66 3.52 9.84 2.24
N ILE A 67 3.41 9.09 1.13
CA ILE A 67 4.59 8.68 0.37
C ILE A 67 5.07 9.87 -0.46
N ALA A 68 6.22 10.42 -0.11
CA ALA A 68 6.73 11.65 -0.74
C ALA A 68 7.10 11.47 -2.23
N ASN A 69 7.78 10.36 -2.57
CA ASN A 69 8.11 10.05 -3.96
C ASN A 69 7.05 9.10 -4.53
N GLN A 70 6.13 9.63 -5.33
CA GLN A 70 5.06 8.82 -5.91
C GLN A 70 5.39 8.37 -7.33
N SER A 71 6.65 8.39 -7.78
CA SER A 71 6.99 7.85 -9.09
C SER A 71 6.64 6.36 -9.20
N ALA A 72 6.33 5.89 -10.42
CA ALA A 72 5.96 4.49 -10.63
C ALA A 72 7.04 3.50 -10.18
N ALA A 73 8.32 3.85 -10.32
CA ALA A 73 9.42 3.04 -9.83
C ALA A 73 9.47 2.97 -8.29
N ASN A 74 9.20 4.09 -7.61
CA ASN A 74 9.20 4.10 -6.14
C ASN A 74 8.00 3.32 -5.58
N ILE A 75 6.80 3.53 -6.12
CA ILE A 75 5.60 2.80 -5.68
C ILE A 75 5.75 1.30 -5.95
N MET A 76 6.37 0.91 -7.06
CA MET A 76 6.71 -0.50 -7.31
C MET A 76 7.63 -1.08 -6.24
N ALA A 77 8.66 -0.34 -5.82
CA ALA A 77 9.55 -0.76 -4.74
C ALA A 77 8.81 -0.86 -3.38
N VAL A 78 7.86 0.04 -3.13
CA VAL A 78 6.98 -0.02 -1.96
C VAL A 78 6.13 -1.29 -2.00
N ILE A 79 5.45 -1.59 -3.12
CA ILE A 79 4.64 -2.81 -3.28
C ILE A 79 5.51 -4.05 -3.08
N ASN A 80 6.67 -4.13 -3.72
CA ASN A 80 7.61 -5.25 -3.55
C ASN A 80 8.01 -5.44 -2.08
N THR A 81 8.23 -4.35 -1.35
CA THR A 81 8.55 -4.40 0.08
C THR A 81 7.36 -4.87 0.91
N GLN A 82 6.17 -4.28 0.70
CA GLN A 82 5.00 -4.54 1.53
C GLN A 82 4.45 -5.96 1.35
N PHE A 83 4.50 -6.51 0.13
CA PHE A 83 4.05 -7.88 -0.16
C PHE A 83 5.20 -8.91 -0.18
N GLY A 84 6.43 -8.51 0.17
CA GLY A 84 7.58 -9.43 0.24
C GLY A 84 8.01 -10.01 -1.11
N LEU A 85 7.77 -9.29 -2.21
CA LEU A 85 8.10 -9.73 -3.56
C LEU A 85 9.59 -9.53 -3.82
N THR A 86 10.29 -10.63 -4.12
CA THR A 86 11.74 -10.63 -4.33
C THR A 86 12.13 -11.55 -5.49
N GLY A 87 13.33 -11.34 -6.04
CA GLY A 87 13.86 -12.17 -7.12
C GLY A 87 12.95 -12.17 -8.35
N LEU A 88 12.63 -13.37 -8.85
CA LEU A 88 11.79 -13.56 -10.03
C LEU A 88 10.31 -13.18 -9.81
N ASN A 89 9.89 -12.96 -8.56
CA ASN A 89 8.53 -12.55 -8.23
C ASN A 89 8.40 -11.03 -8.06
N ALA A 90 9.50 -10.28 -8.07
CA ALA A 90 9.48 -8.83 -7.92
C ALA A 90 8.83 -8.18 -9.15
N LEU A 91 7.98 -7.19 -8.93
CA LEU A 91 7.36 -6.41 -10.00
C LEU A 91 8.42 -5.66 -10.79
N THR A 92 8.27 -5.67 -12.12
CA THR A 92 9.26 -5.08 -13.04
C THR A 92 8.69 -4.02 -13.98
N ALA A 93 7.36 -3.94 -14.13
CA ALA A 93 6.74 -3.02 -15.08
C ALA A 93 5.40 -2.49 -14.56
N VAL A 94 5.16 -1.20 -14.84
CA VAL A 94 3.85 -0.57 -14.70
C VAL A 94 3.06 -0.82 -15.98
N VAL A 95 1.80 -1.22 -15.85
CA VAL A 95 0.92 -1.56 -16.99
C VAL A 95 -0.16 -0.51 -17.24
N SER A 96 -0.52 0.25 -16.22
CA SER A 96 -1.45 1.38 -16.31
C SER A 96 -1.19 2.33 -15.15
N GLN A 97 -1.32 3.63 -15.38
CA GLN A 97 -1.08 4.64 -14.35
C GLN A 97 -1.81 5.94 -14.70
N CYS A 98 -2.04 6.74 -13.68
CA CYS A 98 -2.55 8.09 -13.85
C CYS A 98 -2.04 9.00 -12.73
N ASP A 99 -1.40 10.11 -13.09
CA ASP A 99 -0.84 11.06 -12.11
C ASP A 99 -1.86 12.10 -11.62
N ASN A 100 -3.03 12.22 -12.27
CA ASN A 100 -4.10 13.12 -11.86
C ASN A 100 -5.49 12.61 -12.31
N PRO A 101 -6.39 12.25 -11.38
CA PRO A 101 -7.71 11.74 -11.72
C PRO A 101 -8.64 12.80 -12.30
N THR A 102 -8.37 14.10 -12.14
CA THR A 102 -9.20 15.17 -12.71
C THR A 102 -8.91 15.42 -14.19
N SER A 103 -7.75 15.01 -14.70
CA SER A 103 -7.34 15.23 -16.08
C SER A 103 -7.78 14.12 -17.03
N ALA A 104 -8.78 13.31 -16.65
CA ALA A 104 -9.18 12.10 -17.37
C ALA A 104 -7.95 11.26 -17.70
N CYS A 105 -7.54 10.43 -16.74
CA CYS A 105 -6.67 9.29 -17.03
C CYS A 105 -7.13 8.67 -18.35
N THR A 106 -6.23 8.27 -19.25
CA THR A 106 -6.62 7.54 -20.45
C THR A 106 -7.44 6.33 -19.97
N ASN A 107 -8.77 6.41 -20.09
CA ASN A 107 -9.78 5.53 -19.48
C ASN A 107 -10.05 5.66 -17.95
N GLY A 108 -10.15 6.86 -17.36
CA GLY A 108 -10.65 7.04 -15.98
C GLY A 108 -11.63 8.21 -15.86
N SER A 109 -12.70 8.03 -15.08
CA SER A 109 -13.68 9.08 -14.83
C SER A 109 -13.16 10.05 -13.77
N GLY A 110 -13.34 11.34 -14.04
CA GLY A 110 -12.95 12.44 -13.16
C GLY A 110 -13.42 12.22 -11.73
N ALA A 111 -12.58 12.54 -10.75
CA ALA A 111 -12.97 12.55 -9.34
C ALA A 111 -14.31 13.28 -9.17
N LEU A 112 -15.33 12.58 -8.68
CA LEU A 112 -16.58 13.20 -8.29
C LEU A 112 -16.31 13.98 -7.00
N ALA A 113 -16.40 15.30 -7.07
CA ALA A 113 -16.16 16.22 -5.96
C ALA A 113 -17.29 16.16 -4.93
N SER A 114 -17.49 15.01 -4.29
CA SER A 114 -18.45 14.80 -3.21
C SER A 114 -17.85 13.88 -2.15
N THR A 115 -17.90 14.29 -0.89
CA THR A 115 -17.53 13.45 0.26
C THR A 115 -18.68 12.50 0.62
N PRO A 116 -18.44 11.18 0.80
CA PRO A 116 -17.16 10.50 0.66
C PRO A 116 -16.74 10.31 -0.81
N TYR A 117 -15.43 10.46 -1.08
CA TYR A 117 -14.92 10.49 -2.44
C TYR A 117 -14.99 9.11 -3.10
N SER A 118 -15.29 9.11 -4.40
CA SER A 118 -15.31 7.92 -5.24
C SER A 118 -14.63 8.17 -6.57
N ASN A 119 -14.02 7.14 -7.13
CA ASN A 119 -13.32 7.22 -8.40
C ASN A 119 -13.35 5.88 -9.13
N SER A 120 -13.15 5.92 -10.45
CA SER A 120 -13.10 4.73 -11.29
C SER A 120 -12.10 4.91 -12.43
N PHE A 121 -11.33 3.86 -12.70
CA PHE A 121 -10.36 3.82 -13.78
C PHE A 121 -10.29 2.44 -14.41
N THR A 122 -10.04 2.41 -15.70
CA THR A 122 -9.93 1.20 -16.52
C THR A 122 -8.47 0.98 -16.88
N SER A 123 -7.92 -0.16 -16.48
CA SER A 123 -6.52 -0.47 -16.76
C SER A 123 -6.28 -0.75 -18.26
N ASN A 124 -5.14 -0.29 -18.79
CA ASN A 124 -4.70 -0.58 -20.15
C ASN A 124 -4.11 -1.99 -20.30
N GLY A 125 -3.62 -2.57 -19.22
CA GLY A 125 -2.99 -3.89 -19.20
C GLY A 125 -3.57 -4.80 -18.12
N SER A 126 -3.22 -6.08 -18.21
CA SER A 126 -3.51 -7.06 -17.16
C SER A 126 -2.73 -6.70 -15.90
N TYR A 127 -3.34 -6.82 -14.72
CA TYR A 127 -2.70 -6.44 -13.46
C TYR A 127 -3.24 -7.26 -12.29
N ASP A 128 -2.38 -7.56 -11.33
CA ASP A 128 -2.70 -8.22 -10.05
C ASP A 128 -2.30 -7.36 -8.84
N TYR A 129 -1.56 -6.27 -9.06
CA TYR A 129 -1.27 -5.28 -8.03
C TYR A 129 -1.75 -3.90 -8.44
N LEU A 130 -2.30 -3.17 -7.48
CA LEU A 130 -2.77 -1.80 -7.68
C LEU A 130 -2.42 -0.94 -6.48
N ALA A 131 -1.83 0.21 -6.73
CA ALA A 131 -1.62 1.27 -5.77
C ALA A 131 -2.57 2.43 -6.04
N VAL A 132 -3.20 2.95 -4.99
CA VAL A 132 -4.10 4.11 -5.02
C VAL A 132 -3.63 5.12 -3.99
N HIS A 133 -3.25 6.30 -4.45
CA HIS A 133 -2.90 7.42 -3.60
C HIS A 133 -4.09 8.37 -3.44
N PHE A 134 -4.41 8.75 -2.20
CA PHE A 134 -5.52 9.67 -1.89
C PHE A 134 -5.15 10.58 -0.71
N GLY A 135 -5.14 11.89 -0.92
CA GLY A 135 -4.78 12.86 0.12
C GLY A 135 -3.38 12.60 0.70
N GLN A 136 -3.32 12.05 1.92
CA GLN A 136 -2.07 11.64 2.58
C GLN A 136 -2.06 10.15 2.91
N GLY A 137 -2.82 9.32 2.19
CA GLY A 137 -2.85 7.88 2.39
C GLY A 137 -2.51 7.11 1.12
N GLU A 138 -2.07 5.87 1.30
CA GLU A 138 -1.83 4.92 0.22
C GLU A 138 -2.62 3.64 0.47
N LEU A 139 -3.27 3.11 -0.56
CA LEU A 139 -3.87 1.78 -0.56
C LEU A 139 -3.16 0.90 -1.58
N LEU A 140 -2.77 -0.30 -1.17
CA LEU A 140 -2.21 -1.32 -2.04
C LEU A 140 -3.14 -2.52 -2.07
N PHE A 141 -3.52 -2.95 -3.27
CA PHE A 141 -4.35 -4.12 -3.51
C PHE A 141 -3.52 -5.20 -4.19
N HIS A 142 -3.80 -6.45 -3.84
CA HIS A 142 -3.25 -7.63 -4.51
C HIS A 142 -4.38 -8.63 -4.76
N TRP A 143 -4.54 -9.10 -6.00
CA TRP A 143 -5.46 -10.18 -6.38
C TRP A 143 -4.71 -11.49 -6.61
N SER A 144 -5.35 -12.62 -6.28
CA SER A 144 -4.74 -13.95 -6.47
C SER A 144 -4.52 -14.35 -7.94
N ALA A 145 -5.19 -13.66 -8.86
CA ALA A 145 -5.04 -13.83 -10.30
C ALA A 145 -5.09 -12.45 -10.97
N PRO A 146 -4.31 -12.23 -12.04
CA PRO A 146 -4.38 -10.97 -12.78
C PRO A 146 -5.77 -10.68 -13.32
N LEU A 147 -6.24 -9.46 -13.07
CA LEU A 147 -7.41 -8.89 -13.69
C LEU A 147 -7.09 -8.54 -15.13
N ALA A 148 -8.00 -8.82 -16.06
CA ALA A 148 -7.76 -8.62 -17.49
C ALA A 148 -7.55 -7.14 -17.85
N ALA A 149 -6.80 -6.88 -18.92
CA ALA A 149 -6.75 -5.55 -19.53
C ALA A 149 -8.16 -5.05 -19.88
N GLY A 150 -8.40 -3.76 -19.70
CA GLY A 150 -9.74 -3.18 -19.85
C GLY A 150 -10.67 -3.38 -18.65
N THR A 151 -10.18 -3.99 -17.56
CA THR A 151 -10.95 -4.07 -16.31
C THR A 151 -11.06 -2.70 -15.65
N THR A 152 -12.29 -2.29 -15.35
CA THR A 152 -12.58 -1.08 -14.58
C THR A 152 -12.51 -1.38 -13.09
N PHE A 153 -11.55 -0.73 -12.43
CA PHE A 153 -11.52 -0.61 -10.98
C PHE A 153 -12.37 0.58 -10.54
N SER A 154 -13.12 0.40 -9.47
CA SER A 154 -13.91 1.46 -8.82
C SER A 154 -13.67 1.39 -7.33
N ILE A 155 -13.50 2.56 -6.72
CA ILE A 155 -13.36 2.71 -5.26
C ILE A 155 -14.28 3.83 -4.79
N GLY A 156 -14.92 3.62 -3.65
CA GLY A 156 -15.80 4.59 -3.01
C GLY A 156 -15.62 4.59 -1.51
N GLY A 157 -16.07 5.67 -0.88
CA GLY A 157 -15.93 5.83 0.58
C GLY A 157 -14.64 6.53 1.01
N LEU A 158 -13.78 6.99 0.10
CA LEU A 158 -12.49 7.54 0.49
C LEU A 158 -12.66 8.83 1.32
N PRO A 159 -11.90 9.00 2.43
CA PRO A 159 -11.95 10.22 3.25
C PRO A 159 -11.37 11.44 2.52
N HIS A 160 -10.50 11.21 1.53
CA HIS A 160 -9.87 12.25 0.71
C HIS A 160 -10.00 11.93 -0.78
N GLY A 161 -9.87 12.96 -1.60
CA GLY A 161 -9.88 12.80 -3.05
C GLY A 161 -8.70 11.97 -3.54
N LEU A 162 -8.95 11.14 -4.54
CA LEU A 162 -7.90 10.40 -5.24
C LEU A 162 -6.91 11.39 -5.85
N SER A 163 -5.62 11.04 -5.82
CA SER A 163 -4.54 11.86 -6.36
C SER A 163 -3.83 11.17 -7.53
N ASN A 164 -3.58 9.86 -7.44
CA ASN A 164 -3.08 9.05 -8.56
C ASN A 164 -3.30 7.55 -8.29
N TYR A 165 -3.11 6.74 -9.33
CA TYR A 165 -3.09 5.28 -9.21
C TYR A 165 -2.01 4.67 -10.11
N ARG A 166 -1.57 3.45 -9.76
CA ARG A 166 -0.62 2.65 -10.55
C ARG A 166 -0.95 1.18 -10.47
N ALA A 167 -1.10 0.54 -11.63
CA ALA A 167 -1.32 -0.88 -11.76
C ALA A 167 -0.04 -1.58 -12.25
N TYR A 168 0.24 -2.74 -11.67
CA TYR A 168 1.42 -3.55 -11.97
C TYR A 168 0.99 -5.00 -12.19
N GLU A 169 1.77 -5.69 -13.00
CA GLU A 169 1.60 -7.12 -13.26
C GLU A 169 2.78 -7.89 -12.67
N SER A 170 2.50 -8.98 -11.98
CA SER A 170 3.53 -9.93 -11.57
C SER A 170 4.22 -10.54 -12.78
N PRO A 171 5.53 -10.81 -12.70
CA PRO A 171 6.21 -11.56 -13.75
C PRO A 171 5.56 -12.93 -13.90
N THR A 172 5.04 -13.23 -15.09
CA THR A 172 4.68 -14.61 -15.42
C THR A 172 5.97 -15.40 -15.55
N ALA A 173 6.17 -16.41 -14.70
CA ALA A 173 7.31 -17.31 -14.85
C ALA A 173 7.25 -17.91 -16.26
N PRO A 174 8.34 -17.85 -17.05
CA PRO A 174 8.36 -18.50 -18.35
C PRO A 174 8.04 -19.98 -18.18
N VAL A 175 6.87 -20.40 -18.64
CA VAL A 175 6.55 -21.83 -18.71
C VAL A 175 7.44 -22.40 -19.79
N PRO A 176 8.34 -23.37 -19.47
CA PRO A 176 9.17 -23.98 -20.50
C PRO A 176 8.28 -24.51 -21.60
N GLU A 177 8.59 -24.17 -22.85
CA GLU A 177 7.78 -24.64 -23.97
C GLU A 177 7.80 -26.19 -23.99
N PRO A 178 6.77 -26.85 -24.56
CA PRO A 178 6.75 -28.30 -24.71
C PRO A 178 8.04 -28.88 -25.32
N GLY A 179 8.70 -28.10 -26.21
CA GLY A 179 10.00 -28.45 -26.79
C GLY A 179 11.15 -28.48 -25.78
N THR A 180 11.16 -27.63 -24.76
CA THR A 180 12.20 -27.66 -23.70
C THR A 180 12.11 -28.95 -22.88
N TYR A 181 10.90 -29.43 -22.61
CA TYR A 181 10.69 -30.74 -21.98
C TYR A 181 11.13 -31.88 -22.90
N ALA A 182 10.88 -31.76 -24.21
CA ALA A 182 11.36 -32.73 -25.19
C ALA A 182 12.90 -32.77 -25.25
N MET A 183 13.58 -31.63 -25.12
CA MET A 183 15.05 -31.56 -25.07
C MET A 183 15.61 -32.14 -23.77
N LEU A 184 14.94 -31.91 -22.63
CA LEU A 184 15.30 -32.55 -21.36
C LEU A 184 15.16 -34.08 -21.45
N LEU A 185 14.02 -34.56 -21.96
CA LEU A 185 13.77 -35.99 -22.16
C LEU A 185 14.71 -36.60 -23.19
N GLY A 186 15.00 -35.88 -24.28
CA GLY A 186 15.97 -36.27 -25.29
C GLY A 186 17.39 -36.39 -24.71
N GLY A 187 17.80 -35.43 -23.89
CA GLY A 187 19.07 -35.45 -23.17
C GLY A 187 19.17 -36.62 -22.19
N LEU A 188 18.13 -36.86 -21.40
CA LEU A 188 18.06 -38.01 -20.49
C LEU A 188 18.07 -39.35 -21.23
N GLY A 189 17.38 -39.44 -22.38
CA GLY A 189 17.39 -40.62 -23.24
C GLY A 189 18.78 -40.92 -23.79
N LEU A 190 19.52 -39.90 -24.21
CA LEU A 190 20.90 -40.05 -24.69
C LEU A 190 21.83 -40.53 -23.56
N LEU A 191 21.73 -39.93 -22.37
CA LEU A 191 22.52 -40.35 -21.21
C LEU A 191 22.21 -41.79 -20.79
N GLY A 192 20.93 -42.19 -20.82
CA GLY A 192 20.50 -43.57 -20.58
C GLY A 192 21.10 -44.56 -21.59
N MET A 193 21.11 -44.21 -22.87
CA MET A 193 21.76 -45.03 -23.92
C MET A 193 23.27 -45.15 -23.71
N ILE A 194 23.96 -44.06 -23.38
CA ILE A 194 25.41 -44.07 -23.13
C ILE A 194 25.72 -44.96 -21.91
N SER A 195 24.94 -44.85 -20.83
CA SER A 195 25.09 -45.69 -19.64
C SER A 195 24.96 -47.18 -19.96
N ARG A 196 23.94 -47.57 -20.73
CA ARG A 196 23.72 -48.97 -21.14
C ARG A 196 24.90 -49.52 -21.95
N ARG A 197 25.47 -48.75 -22.86
CA ARG A 197 26.63 -49.16 -23.67
C ARG A 197 27.87 -49.39 -22.82
N ARG A 198 28.11 -48.54 -21.82
CA ARG A 198 29.28 -48.67 -20.93
C ARG A 198 29.19 -49.90 -20.03
N SER A 199 28.00 -50.24 -19.53
CA SER A 199 27.79 -51.43 -18.71
C SER A 199 27.92 -52.73 -19.50
N ALA A 200 27.54 -52.73 -20.78
CA ALA A 200 27.70 -53.90 -21.66
C ALA A 200 29.15 -54.19 -22.04
N ALA A 201 30.01 -53.17 -22.07
CA ALA A 201 31.44 -53.32 -22.40
C ALA A 201 32.33 -53.73 -21.20
N LYS A 202 31.78 -53.73 -19.98
CA LYS A 202 32.47 -54.20 -18.75
C LYS A 202 32.15 -55.66 -18.39
N LYS A 203 31.39 -56.37 -19.23
CA LYS A 203 31.13 -57.81 -19.15
C LYS A 203 32.02 -58.53 -20.17
#